data_AF-W6T5N2-F1
#
_entry.id   AF-W6T5N2-F1
#
_cell.length_a   1.000
_cell.length_b   1.000
_cell.length_c   1.000
_cell.angle_alpha   90.00
_cell.angle_beta   90.00
_cell.angle_gamma   90.00
#
_symmetry.space_group_name_H-M   'P 1'
#
loop_
_entity.id
_entity.type
_entity.pdbx_description
1 polymer ?
#
loop_
_entity_poly.entity_id
_entity_poly.type
_entity_poly.pdbx_seq_one_letter_code
_entity_poly.pdbx_strand_id
1 'polypeptide(L)'
;MIGLVVILSLALAGCALFQDHSDQTSEKTVQTAKTAVTAVSTVHTTDYYGRWVSDSPQVALYLSANQKMAYFQSGQKTITGKYSLKTSKNETATLTQIKFGNAELSLANATSMTLTHNDTTIKLTKDTSWSPHNGEIPTDAKVALKSSSLAPAFRETNN
;
A
#
# COMPACT_ATOMS: atom_id res chain seq x y z
N MET A 1 -24.11 48.45 -31.17
CA MET A 1 -23.66 47.26 -30.42
C MET A 1 -24.76 46.85 -29.47
N ILE A 2 -25.22 45.60 -29.60
CA ILE A 2 -25.88 44.71 -28.61
C ILE A 2 -27.01 45.37 -27.78
N GLY A 3 -28.29 45.03 -27.88
CA GLY A 3 -28.95 43.85 -28.45
C GLY A 3 -30.00 43.32 -27.44
N LEU A 4 -31.28 43.44 -27.82
CA LEU A 4 -32.39 42.48 -27.60
C LEU A 4 -32.77 42.13 -26.14
N VAL A 5 -33.89 42.64 -25.57
CA VAL A 5 -35.33 42.28 -25.77
C VAL A 5 -35.72 40.92 -25.16
N VAL A 6 -36.55 40.93 -24.10
CA VAL A 6 -37.94 40.42 -23.98
C VAL A 6 -38.28 40.21 -22.50
N ILE A 7 -39.31 40.94 -22.05
CA ILE A 7 -40.14 40.63 -20.90
C ILE A 7 -41.20 39.63 -21.37
N LEU A 8 -41.42 38.49 -20.70
CA LEU A 8 -42.78 37.92 -20.58
C LEU A 8 -42.88 36.83 -19.50
N SER A 9 -43.66 37.19 -18.50
CA SER A 9 -44.26 36.43 -17.40
C SER A 9 -45.12 35.24 -17.84
N LEU A 10 -45.17 34.17 -17.01
CA LEU A 10 -46.36 33.33 -16.71
C LEU A 10 -45.99 32.53 -15.42
N ALA A 11 -46.52 32.84 -14.22
CA ALA A 11 -47.88 32.63 -13.72
C ALA A 11 -48.06 31.30 -12.97
N LEU A 12 -48.38 31.41 -11.65
CA LEU A 12 -49.31 30.59 -10.84
C LEU A 12 -48.94 29.11 -10.59
N ALA A 13 -49.10 28.47 -9.44
CA ALA A 13 -49.71 28.68 -8.11
C ALA A 13 -49.15 27.52 -7.22
N GLY A 14 -49.22 27.48 -5.89
CA GLY A 14 -50.07 28.16 -4.92
C GLY A 14 -49.31 28.53 -3.64
N CYS A 15 -49.82 29.44 -2.81
CA CYS A 15 -50.93 29.20 -1.87
C CYS A 15 -50.59 28.03 -0.91
N ALA A 16 -50.51 28.17 0.40
CA ALA A 16 -51.02 29.21 1.27
C ALA A 16 -50.29 29.20 2.63
N LEU A 17 -50.40 30.34 3.29
CA LEU A 17 -50.10 30.65 4.68
C LEU A 17 -50.82 29.71 5.66
N PHE A 18 -50.10 29.22 6.67
CA PHE A 18 -50.59 28.92 8.02
C PHE A 18 -49.43 29.26 8.98
N GLN A 19 -49.44 30.45 9.58
CA GLN A 19 -49.85 30.71 10.97
C GLN A 19 -49.01 29.98 12.05
N ASP A 20 -48.08 30.76 12.61
CA ASP A 20 -47.95 31.05 14.04
C ASP A 20 -48.06 29.87 15.04
N HIS A 21 -46.91 29.34 15.49
CA HIS A 21 -46.70 29.08 16.92
C HIS A 21 -45.21 29.04 17.26
N SER A 22 -44.86 29.88 18.22
CA SER A 22 -43.62 29.87 18.99
C SER A 22 -43.25 28.46 19.46
N ASP A 23 -41.99 28.07 19.28
CA ASP A 23 -41.23 27.50 20.39
C ASP A 23 -39.73 27.52 20.10
N GLN A 24 -38.98 28.09 21.03
CA GLN A 24 -37.53 28.11 21.05
C GLN A 24 -36.99 26.68 21.01
N THR A 25 -36.17 26.35 20.02
CA THR A 25 -35.15 25.32 20.22
C THR A 25 -33.87 25.78 19.53
N SER A 26 -32.85 26.03 20.34
CA SER A 26 -31.52 26.41 19.88
C SER A 26 -30.97 25.34 18.95
N GLU A 27 -30.89 25.63 17.65
CA GLU A 27 -30.13 24.83 16.71
C GLU A 27 -28.64 24.98 17.03
N LYS A 28 -28.14 24.03 17.81
CA LYS A 28 -26.71 23.82 18.02
C LYS A 28 -26.07 23.60 16.65
N THR A 29 -25.42 24.62 16.11
CA THR A 29 -24.59 24.50 14.90
C THR A 29 -23.47 23.52 15.21
N VAL A 30 -23.64 22.26 14.79
CA VAL A 30 -22.58 21.26 14.84
C VAL A 30 -21.60 21.61 13.72
N GLN A 31 -20.56 22.36 14.07
CA GLN A 31 -19.35 22.43 13.24
C GLN A 31 -18.73 21.04 13.24
N THR A 32 -18.95 20.30 12.16
CA THR A 32 -18.22 19.07 11.88
C THR A 32 -16.76 19.48 11.63
N ALA A 33 -15.95 19.45 12.69
CA ALA A 33 -14.51 19.60 12.57
C ALA A 33 -14.03 18.52 11.62
N LYS A 34 -13.58 18.92 10.42
CA LYS A 34 -12.95 18.03 9.47
C LYS A 34 -11.64 17.59 10.11
N THR A 35 -11.64 16.42 10.75
CA THR A 35 -10.44 15.81 11.33
C THR A 35 -9.42 15.66 10.21
N ALA A 36 -8.48 16.59 10.14
CA ALA A 36 -7.33 16.49 9.26
C ALA A 36 -6.45 15.37 9.81
N VAL A 37 -6.70 14.14 9.33
CA VAL A 37 -5.79 13.02 9.56
C VAL A 37 -4.49 13.39 8.86
N THR A 38 -3.55 13.93 9.63
CA THR A 38 -2.20 14.19 9.13
C THR A 38 -1.53 12.83 9.15
N ALA A 39 -1.57 12.11 8.03
CA ALA A 39 -0.90 10.83 7.89
C ALA A 39 0.61 11.07 7.95
N VAL A 40 1.18 11.01 9.16
CA VAL A 40 2.63 10.98 9.35
C VAL A 40 3.07 9.54 9.11
N SER A 41 3.05 9.09 7.85
CA SER A 41 3.59 7.78 7.48
C SER A 41 5.11 7.91 7.39
N THR A 42 5.80 7.73 8.52
CA THR A 42 7.24 7.51 8.47
C THR A 42 7.47 6.04 8.19
N VAL A 43 8.09 5.73 7.06
CA VAL A 43 8.47 4.36 6.70
C VAL A 43 9.66 3.92 7.55
N HIS A 44 9.55 2.73 8.13
CA HIS A 44 10.57 2.08 8.94
C HIS A 44 11.24 0.93 8.18
N THR A 45 12.45 0.54 8.61
CA THR A 45 13.15 -0.64 8.05
C THR A 45 12.32 -1.91 8.14
N THR A 46 11.49 -2.04 9.18
CA THR A 46 10.60 -3.18 9.42
C THR A 46 9.53 -3.35 8.35
N ASP A 47 9.15 -2.27 7.66
CA ASP A 47 8.10 -2.33 6.63
C ASP A 47 8.54 -3.13 5.40
N TYR A 48 9.86 -3.15 5.15
CA TYR A 48 10.50 -3.94 4.10
C TYR A 48 10.67 -5.42 4.48
N TYR A 49 10.54 -5.79 5.76
CA TYR A 49 10.69 -7.18 6.17
C TYR A 49 9.48 -8.00 5.71
N GLY A 50 9.74 -9.23 5.29
CA GLY A 50 8.72 -10.11 4.76
C GLY A 50 9.23 -10.98 3.62
N ARG A 51 8.32 -11.79 3.10
CA ARG A 51 8.48 -12.47 1.83
C ARG A 51 7.77 -11.63 0.77
N TRP A 52 8.48 -11.32 -0.29
CA TRP A 52 8.05 -10.48 -1.40
C TRP A 52 8.13 -11.28 -2.69
N VAL A 53 7.06 -11.37 -3.45
CA VAL A 53 6.95 -12.28 -4.60
C VAL A 53 6.53 -11.55 -5.86
N SER A 54 6.94 -12.06 -7.01
CA SER A 54 6.38 -11.70 -8.31
C SER A 54 6.21 -12.96 -9.15
N ASP A 55 5.16 -13.02 -9.95
CA ASP A 55 4.94 -14.12 -10.89
C ASP A 55 5.60 -13.86 -12.25
N SER A 56 5.85 -12.59 -12.59
CA SER A 56 6.46 -12.19 -13.86
C SER A 56 7.39 -10.98 -13.67
N PRO A 57 8.72 -11.18 -13.63
CA PRO A 57 9.41 -12.48 -13.61
C PRO A 57 9.12 -13.27 -12.32
N GLN A 58 9.18 -14.61 -12.39
CA GLN A 58 8.95 -15.46 -11.22
C GLN A 58 10.10 -15.33 -10.21
N VAL A 59 9.87 -14.60 -9.12
CA VAL A 59 10.86 -14.31 -8.08
C VAL A 59 10.27 -14.37 -6.66
N ALA A 60 11.13 -14.63 -5.68
CA ALA A 60 10.82 -14.48 -4.26
C ALA A 60 12.02 -13.89 -3.51
N LEU A 61 11.79 -12.77 -2.84
CA LEU A 61 12.74 -12.08 -1.96
C LEU A 61 12.29 -12.24 -0.50
N TYR A 62 13.17 -12.78 0.33
CA TYR A 62 12.96 -12.90 1.78
C TYR A 62 13.87 -11.90 2.48
N LEU A 63 13.28 -11.06 3.34
CA LEU A 63 13.97 -10.14 4.23
C LEU A 63 13.50 -10.41 5.65
N SER A 64 14.39 -10.91 6.50
CA SER A 64 14.08 -11.28 7.88
C SER A 64 14.61 -10.27 8.90
N ALA A 65 13.98 -10.22 10.08
CA ALA A 65 14.36 -9.29 11.15
C ALA A 65 15.79 -9.54 11.70
N ASN A 66 16.33 -10.75 11.54
CA ASN A 66 17.69 -11.11 11.94
C ASN A 66 18.74 -10.88 10.83
N GLN A 67 18.41 -10.04 9.84
CA GLN A 67 19.28 -9.64 8.73
C GLN A 67 19.67 -10.80 7.80
N LYS A 68 18.89 -11.88 7.73
CA LYS A 68 19.05 -12.92 6.69
C LYS A 68 18.20 -12.59 5.48
N MET A 69 18.82 -12.71 4.31
CA MET A 69 18.19 -12.54 3.01
C MET A 69 18.26 -13.85 2.23
N ALA A 70 17.23 -14.10 1.43
CA ALA A 70 17.32 -14.98 0.28
C ALA A 70 16.58 -14.40 -0.93
N TYR A 71 17.19 -14.50 -2.09
CA TYR A 71 16.60 -14.13 -3.38
C TYR A 71 16.57 -15.35 -4.28
N PHE A 72 15.37 -15.69 -4.72
CA PHE A 72 15.08 -16.76 -5.66
C PHE A 72 14.55 -16.15 -6.94
N GLN A 73 15.07 -16.63 -8.07
CA GLN A 73 14.58 -16.28 -9.39
C GLN A 73 14.60 -17.54 -10.25
N SER A 74 13.53 -17.75 -11.02
CA SER A 74 13.43 -18.91 -11.89
C SER A 74 14.61 -18.96 -12.87
N GLY A 75 15.23 -20.14 -13.00
CA GLY A 75 16.40 -20.37 -13.85
C GLY A 75 17.73 -19.79 -13.33
N GLN A 76 17.76 -19.18 -12.14
CA GLN A 76 18.96 -18.55 -11.57
C GLN A 76 19.41 -19.23 -10.28
N LYS A 77 20.70 -19.06 -9.93
CA LYS A 77 21.22 -19.52 -8.64
C LYS A 77 20.63 -18.67 -7.51
N THR A 78 20.17 -19.33 -6.45
CA THR A 78 19.71 -18.66 -5.23
C THR A 78 20.83 -17.85 -4.60
N ILE A 79 20.52 -16.63 -4.20
CA ILE A 79 21.43 -15.75 -3.46
C ILE A 79 20.95 -15.70 -2.02
N THR A 80 21.80 -16.11 -1.07
CA THR A 80 21.48 -16.05 0.37
C THR A 80 22.62 -15.41 1.14
N GLY A 81 22.31 -14.88 2.32
CA GLY A 81 23.31 -14.41 3.28
C GLY A 81 22.81 -13.26 4.15
N LYS A 82 23.73 -12.62 4.86
CA LYS A 82 23.42 -11.41 5.63
C LYS A 82 23.27 -10.21 4.71
N TYR A 83 22.29 -9.36 4.96
CA TYR A 83 22.07 -8.11 4.22
C TYR A 83 22.14 -6.89 5.12
N SER A 84 22.34 -5.73 4.51
CA SER A 84 22.14 -4.42 5.12
C SER A 84 21.01 -3.69 4.40
N LEU A 85 20.20 -2.95 5.15
CA LEU A 85 19.13 -2.12 4.60
C LEU A 85 19.24 -0.71 5.18
N LYS A 86 19.35 0.29 4.30
CA LYS A 86 19.42 1.70 4.69
C LYS A 86 18.20 2.42 4.10
N THR A 87 17.30 2.87 4.97
CA THR A 87 16.16 3.68 4.54
C THR A 87 16.61 5.08 4.14
N SER A 88 15.95 5.61 3.12
CA SER A 88 16.10 6.96 2.60
C SER A 88 14.75 7.69 2.62
N LYS A 89 14.73 8.94 2.16
CA LYS A 89 13.48 9.70 2.02
C LYS A 89 12.58 9.04 0.96
N ASN A 90 11.29 9.35 0.98
CA ASN A 90 10.32 8.92 -0.03
C ASN A 90 10.11 7.40 -0.11
N GLU A 91 10.03 6.71 1.04
CA GLU A 91 9.65 5.29 1.09
C GLU A 91 10.62 4.36 0.34
N THR A 92 11.87 4.81 0.19
CA THR A 92 12.95 4.05 -0.47
C THR A 92 13.94 3.50 0.53
N ALA A 93 14.60 2.40 0.16
CA ALA A 93 15.72 1.85 0.90
C ALA A 93 16.75 1.22 -0.03
N THR A 94 18.02 1.31 0.33
CA THR A 94 19.10 0.58 -0.34
C THR A 94 19.33 -0.75 0.36
N LEU A 95 19.14 -1.85 -0.38
CA LEU A 95 19.48 -3.21 0.01
C LEU A 95 20.88 -3.56 -0.49
N THR A 96 21.76 -3.99 0.40
CA THR A 96 23.12 -4.42 0.06
C THR A 96 23.38 -5.84 0.55
N GLN A 97 23.92 -6.70 -0.31
CA GLN A 97 24.39 -8.05 0.04
C GLN A 97 25.56 -8.45 -0.86
N ILE A 98 26.55 -9.21 -0.33
CA ILE A 98 27.84 -9.45 -1.02
C ILE A 98 27.72 -10.04 -2.43
N LYS A 99 26.82 -11.01 -2.65
CA LYS A 99 26.60 -11.69 -3.93
C LYS A 99 25.49 -11.03 -4.77
N PHE A 100 24.55 -10.36 -4.11
CA PHE A 100 23.45 -9.64 -4.76
C PHE A 100 23.92 -8.27 -5.28
N GLY A 101 24.90 -7.65 -4.64
CA GLY A 101 25.27 -6.26 -4.89
C GLY A 101 24.32 -5.29 -4.18
N ASN A 102 24.09 -4.14 -4.81
CA ASN A 102 23.17 -3.11 -4.34
C ASN A 102 21.87 -3.16 -5.15
N ALA A 103 20.75 -2.97 -4.46
CA ALA A 103 19.45 -2.79 -5.07
C ALA A 103 18.66 -1.69 -4.35
N GLU A 104 17.77 -1.04 -5.09
CA GLU A 104 16.82 -0.10 -4.52
C GLU A 104 15.48 -0.80 -4.27
N LEU A 105 14.91 -0.57 -3.10
CA LEU A 105 13.57 -0.98 -2.72
C LEU A 105 12.72 0.28 -2.57
N SER A 106 11.60 0.36 -3.29
CA SER A 106 10.63 1.45 -3.16
C SER A 106 9.29 0.87 -2.72
N LEU A 107 8.83 1.20 -1.51
CA LEU A 107 7.51 0.81 -1.04
C LEU A 107 6.48 1.73 -1.70
N ALA A 108 5.45 1.12 -2.31
CA ALA A 108 4.27 1.86 -2.76
C ALA A 108 3.18 1.86 -1.68
N ASN A 109 3.18 0.85 -0.81
CA ASN A 109 2.33 0.69 0.37
C ASN A 109 2.80 -0.55 1.16
N ALA A 110 2.05 -0.93 2.20
CA ALA A 110 2.37 -2.07 3.06
C ALA A 110 2.44 -3.44 2.36
N THR A 111 1.85 -3.59 1.18
CA THR A 111 1.75 -4.87 0.45
C THR A 111 2.41 -4.86 -0.92
N SER A 112 2.89 -3.71 -1.40
CA SER A 112 3.49 -3.56 -2.73
C SER A 112 4.83 -2.84 -2.64
N MET A 113 5.85 -3.43 -3.25
CA MET A 113 7.20 -2.91 -3.33
C MET A 113 7.75 -3.04 -4.75
N THR A 114 8.62 -2.13 -5.15
CA THR A 114 9.41 -2.23 -6.38
C THR A 114 10.85 -2.53 -6.00
N LEU A 115 11.44 -3.54 -6.61
CA LEU A 115 12.86 -3.87 -6.54
C LEU A 115 13.53 -3.45 -7.84
N THR A 116 14.52 -2.56 -7.76
CA THR A 116 15.38 -2.20 -8.89
C THR A 116 16.79 -2.73 -8.67
N HIS A 117 17.23 -3.64 -9.55
CA HIS A 117 18.50 -4.35 -9.48
C HIS A 117 19.09 -4.56 -10.88
N ASN A 118 20.32 -4.12 -11.11
CA ASN A 118 21.01 -4.22 -12.42
C ASN A 118 20.10 -3.79 -13.61
N ASP A 119 19.57 -2.56 -13.54
CA ASP A 119 18.64 -1.96 -14.51
C ASP A 119 17.30 -2.71 -14.71
N THR A 120 17.05 -3.76 -13.94
CA THR A 120 15.79 -4.51 -13.95
C THR A 120 14.91 -4.03 -12.80
N THR A 121 13.67 -3.67 -13.13
CA THR A 121 12.66 -3.23 -12.15
C THR A 121 11.55 -4.26 -12.05
N ILE A 122 11.34 -4.80 -10.84
CA ILE A 122 10.38 -5.87 -10.57
C ILE A 122 9.39 -5.39 -9.52
N LYS A 123 8.10 -5.45 -9.82
CA LYS A 123 7.06 -5.26 -8.83
C LYS A 123 6.90 -6.53 -8.00
N LEU A 124 6.92 -6.37 -6.69
CA LEU A 124 6.79 -7.42 -5.70
C LEU A 124 5.57 -7.18 -4.82
N THR A 125 4.87 -8.26 -4.51
CA THR A 125 3.73 -8.27 -3.57
C THR A 125 4.13 -8.99 -2.30
N LYS A 126 3.73 -8.45 -1.14
CA LYS A 126 4.01 -9.06 0.16
C LYS A 126 3.16 -10.31 0.34
N ASP A 127 3.80 -11.43 0.65
CA ASP A 127 3.11 -12.63 1.13
C ASP A 127 2.91 -12.52 2.65
N THR A 128 1.63 -12.47 3.05
CA THR A 128 1.21 -12.33 4.44
C THR A 128 1.22 -13.65 5.22
N SER A 129 1.38 -14.79 4.54
CA SER A 129 1.46 -16.11 5.18
C SER A 129 2.83 -16.42 5.79
N TRP A 130 3.84 -15.60 5.49
CA TRP A 130 5.21 -15.75 6.00
C TRP A 130 5.57 -14.64 6.99
N SER A 131 6.24 -15.01 8.09
CA SER A 131 6.64 -14.08 9.16
C SER A 131 8.14 -13.78 9.12
N PRO A 132 8.57 -12.50 9.19
CA PRO A 132 9.99 -12.13 9.21
C PRO A 132 10.75 -12.48 10.49
N HIS A 133 10.04 -12.89 11.56
CA HIS A 133 10.65 -13.24 12.85
C HIS A 133 10.81 -14.76 13.00
N ASN A 134 9.75 -15.50 12.67
CA ASN A 134 9.65 -16.94 12.94
C ASN A 134 9.54 -17.78 11.66
N GLY A 135 9.36 -17.15 10.51
CA GLY A 135 9.27 -17.83 9.22
C GLY A 135 10.65 -18.35 8.80
N GLU A 136 10.73 -19.64 8.53
CA GLU A 136 11.92 -20.24 7.94
C GLU A 136 12.04 -19.78 6.48
N ILE A 137 13.26 -19.42 6.07
CA ILE A 137 13.56 -19.15 4.67
C ILE A 137 13.84 -20.50 4.01
N PRO A 138 13.06 -20.91 2.99
CA PRO A 138 13.29 -22.18 2.30
C PRO A 138 14.71 -22.25 1.73
N THR A 139 15.28 -23.46 1.63
CA THR A 139 16.57 -23.66 0.94
C THR A 139 16.39 -24.02 -0.53
N ASP A 140 15.22 -24.53 -0.91
CA ASP A 140 14.89 -24.97 -2.28
C ASP A 140 14.11 -23.89 -3.06
N ALA A 141 14.62 -23.54 -4.24
CA ALA A 141 13.98 -22.59 -5.15
C ALA A 141 12.59 -23.04 -5.62
N LYS A 142 12.37 -24.35 -5.81
CA LYS A 142 11.05 -24.89 -6.19
C LYS A 142 10.02 -24.59 -5.12
N VAL A 143 10.39 -24.66 -3.84
CA VAL A 143 9.49 -24.33 -2.73
C VAL A 143 9.25 -22.83 -2.69
N ALA A 144 10.33 -22.03 -2.69
CA ALA A 144 10.25 -20.57 -2.58
C ALA A 144 9.45 -19.90 -3.71
N LEU A 145 9.54 -20.44 -4.93
CA LEU A 145 8.88 -19.93 -6.13
C LEU A 145 7.46 -20.50 -6.35
N LYS A 146 7.14 -21.69 -5.83
CA LYS A 146 5.78 -22.27 -5.93
C LYS A 146 4.76 -21.62 -5.01
N SER A 147 5.20 -21.11 -3.86
CA SER A 147 4.33 -20.45 -2.89
C SER A 147 3.87 -19.06 -3.35
N SER A 148 4.04 -18.67 -4.61
CA SER A 148 3.61 -17.36 -5.14
C SER A 148 2.08 -17.17 -5.22
N SER A 149 1.32 -18.22 -4.89
CA SER A 149 -0.09 -18.09 -4.49
C SER A 149 -0.16 -17.29 -3.19
N LEU A 150 -0.18 -15.95 -3.30
CA LEU A 150 -0.58 -15.04 -2.23
C LEU A 150 -1.80 -15.66 -1.53
N ALA A 151 -1.68 -15.97 -0.23
CA ALA A 151 -2.86 -16.42 0.51
C ALA A 151 -3.95 -15.35 0.32
N PRO A 152 -5.20 -15.72 -0.03
CA PRO A 152 -6.25 -14.74 -0.22
C PRO A 152 -6.36 -13.89 1.04
N ALA A 153 -6.36 -12.57 0.85
CA ALA A 153 -6.43 -11.58 1.92
C ALA A 153 -7.84 -11.51 2.51
N PHE A 154 -8.41 -12.63 2.95
CA PHE A 154 -9.69 -12.66 3.65
C PHE A 154 -9.64 -13.72 4.75
N ARG A 155 -9.58 -13.25 6.00
CA ARG A 155 -10.23 -13.97 7.10
C ARG A 155 -11.70 -13.57 7.06
N GLU A 156 -12.56 -14.42 6.52
CA GLU A 156 -14.00 -14.28 6.79
C GLU A 156 -14.20 -14.49 8.29
N THR A 157 -14.56 -13.43 9.00
CA THR A 157 -15.19 -13.56 10.31
C THR A 157 -16.61 -14.02 10.07
N ASN A 158 -16.84 -15.33 10.10
CA ASN A 158 -18.19 -15.87 10.20
C ASN A 158 -18.76 -15.47 11.56
N ASN A 159 -19.87 -14.73 11.53
CA ASN A 159 -20.72 -14.42 12.67
C ASN A 159 -22.02 -15.19 12.51
#